data_AF-A0A2E8YV82-F1
#
_entry.id   AF-A0A2E8YV82-F1
#
_cell.length_a   1.000
_cell.length_b   1.000
_cell.length_c   1.000
_cell.angle_alpha   90.00
_cell.angle_beta   90.00
_cell.angle_gamma   90.00
#
_symmetry.space_group_name_H-M   'P 1'
#
loop_
_entity.id
_entity.type
_entity.pdbx_description
1 polymer ?
#
loop_
_entity_poly.entity_id
_entity_poly.type
_entity_poly.pdbx_seq_one_letter_code
_entity_poly.pdbx_strand_id
1 'polypeptide(L)'
;MPSRPWGEGAVGHAGQADRAGSRGVPRTVQECATRPSRDARSAGGEGGDPDGPVVVGVGDRGVAESALAWAVFQAQRHRRPVHLVHAVPHADDVSRAERLRLESVAAYRLSVAAGLADELCQGALPVTVEIAEGSAACVLLDHSEQASTVVVERPRLVVLDQAPAPSVTRGLAAESAAPVVMVPAGWTASEGDGLVVAAVGDPTHAGPVLSAAYRASDAFGARVEVVHTWWHADAEPGVREAVSGSSGGAVRLVEGRGGDALVARSFAADLLVVARPAERITHGAVPAAVETALYEAVCPVLVVAPGQSSGLLRPRRSLSVVR
;
A
#
# COMPACT_ATOMS: atom_id res chain seq x y z
N MET A 1 54.24 31.37 44.70
CA MET A 1 54.08 30.71 46.01
C MET A 1 52.62 30.30 46.17
N PRO A 2 52.38 29.08 46.67
CA PRO A 2 51.76 28.08 45.80
C PRO A 2 50.68 27.20 46.48
N SER A 3 50.10 26.33 45.65
CA SER A 3 49.85 24.90 45.92
C SER A 3 48.80 24.43 46.94
N ARG A 4 47.79 23.75 46.36
CA ARG A 4 47.30 22.39 46.67
C ARG A 4 46.55 22.20 48.01
N PRO A 5 45.88 21.04 48.27
CA PRO A 5 45.69 19.87 47.40
C PRO A 5 44.24 19.37 47.30
N TRP A 6 44.05 18.52 46.28
CA TRP A 6 43.09 17.42 46.27
C TRP A 6 43.46 16.41 47.36
N GLY A 7 42.49 16.05 48.20
CA GLY A 7 42.60 14.99 49.20
C GLY A 7 41.62 13.85 48.87
N GLU A 8 42.18 12.66 48.82
CA GLU A 8 41.56 11.35 48.63
C GLU A 8 40.50 11.01 49.70
N GLY A 9 39.58 10.10 49.34
CA GLY A 9 39.00 9.19 50.31
C GLY A 9 37.51 8.93 50.14
N ALA A 10 37.15 7.83 49.49
CA ALA A 10 36.35 6.77 50.09
C ALA A 10 35.98 5.72 49.04
N VAL A 11 36.63 4.57 49.13
CA VAL A 11 36.20 3.32 48.50
C VAL A 11 34.98 2.84 49.29
N GLY A 12 33.80 2.87 48.65
CA GLY A 12 32.55 2.36 49.20
C GLY A 12 32.03 1.23 48.33
N HIS A 13 32.05 0.01 48.87
CA HIS A 13 31.47 -1.18 48.26
C HIS A 13 29.93 -1.14 48.25
N ALA A 14 29.38 -1.80 47.22
CA ALA A 14 28.05 -2.42 47.16
C ALA A 14 26.81 -1.50 47.08
N GLY A 15 26.29 -1.37 45.87
CA GLY A 15 24.94 -0.87 45.59
C GLY A 15 24.43 -1.54 44.32
N GLN A 16 23.70 -2.63 44.52
CA GLN A 16 22.92 -3.42 43.58
C GLN A 16 22.31 -2.56 42.44
N ALA A 17 22.84 -2.71 41.22
CA ALA A 17 22.25 -2.09 40.05
C ALA A 17 20.99 -2.89 39.66
N ASP A 18 19.86 -2.21 39.84
CA ASP A 18 18.54 -2.64 39.42
C ASP A 18 18.56 -3.15 37.98
N ARG A 19 17.87 -4.27 37.77
CA ARG A 19 17.57 -4.82 36.46
C ARG A 19 16.72 -3.79 35.71
N ALA A 20 17.37 -3.00 34.86
CA ALA A 20 16.69 -2.24 33.83
C ALA A 20 15.90 -3.23 32.97
N GLY A 21 14.57 -3.19 33.11
CA GLY A 21 13.65 -3.95 32.29
C GLY A 21 13.97 -3.70 30.82
N SER A 22 14.29 -4.78 30.12
CA SER A 22 14.44 -4.82 28.67
C SER A 22 13.15 -4.28 28.07
N ARG A 23 13.18 -3.01 27.62
CA ARG A 23 12.13 -2.47 26.75
C ARG A 23 12.12 -3.36 25.50
N GLY A 24 11.05 -4.11 25.32
CA GLY A 24 10.86 -4.95 24.14
C GLY A 24 11.00 -4.11 22.90
N VAL A 25 11.94 -4.47 22.04
CA VAL A 25 12.04 -3.88 20.70
C VAL A 25 10.76 -4.29 19.95
N PRO A 26 10.01 -3.35 19.34
CA PRO A 26 8.83 -3.72 18.57
C PRO A 26 9.23 -4.66 17.43
N ARG A 27 8.47 -5.77 17.28
CA ARG A 27 8.73 -6.80 16.27
C ARG A 27 8.81 -6.19 14.87
N THR A 28 9.84 -6.57 14.12
CA THR A 28 10.05 -6.07 12.75
C THR A 28 9.12 -6.78 11.77
N VAL A 29 8.83 -6.14 10.63
CA VAL A 29 8.06 -6.75 9.52
C VAL A 29 8.67 -8.10 9.08
N GLN A 30 9.98 -8.27 9.26
CA GLN A 30 10.72 -9.50 8.97
C GLN A 30 10.33 -10.70 9.87
N GLU A 31 9.81 -10.46 11.07
CA GLU A 31 9.32 -11.52 11.97
C GLU A 31 7.88 -11.94 11.67
N CYS A 32 7.11 -11.15 10.93
CA CYS A 32 5.79 -11.56 10.45
C CYS A 32 5.88 -12.55 9.30
N ALA A 33 6.88 -12.39 8.42
CA ALA A 33 7.12 -13.27 7.28
C ALA A 33 7.54 -14.72 7.66
N THR A 34 7.85 -14.98 8.95
CA THR A 34 8.34 -16.27 9.43
C THR A 34 7.34 -17.06 10.30
N ARG A 35 6.07 -16.63 10.41
CA ARG A 35 5.04 -17.44 11.10
C ARG A 35 4.65 -18.67 10.26
N PRO A 36 4.56 -19.87 10.86
CA PRO A 36 3.85 -20.97 10.24
C PRO A 36 2.35 -20.61 10.17
N SER A 37 1.81 -20.62 8.96
CA SER A 37 0.39 -20.36 8.65
C SER A 37 -0.52 -21.12 9.62
N ARG A 38 -1.41 -20.41 10.33
CA ARG A 38 -2.53 -21.08 10.99
C ARG A 38 -3.49 -21.57 9.90
N ASP A 39 -3.69 -22.87 9.90
CA ASP A 39 -4.67 -23.63 9.11
C ASP A 39 -4.47 -23.61 7.59
N ALA A 40 -3.59 -24.50 7.14
CA ALA A 40 -3.62 -25.06 5.80
C ALA A 40 -4.99 -25.73 5.52
N ARG A 41 -5.94 -24.96 5.00
CA ARG A 41 -7.07 -25.47 4.23
C ARG A 41 -7.12 -24.75 2.88
N SER A 42 -6.75 -25.51 1.85
CA SER A 42 -6.99 -25.24 0.43
C SER A 42 -6.13 -24.15 -0.21
N ALA A 43 -4.81 -24.37 -0.27
CA ALA A 43 -3.91 -23.64 -1.14
C ALA A 43 -4.21 -23.96 -2.62
N GLY A 44 -5.07 -23.16 -3.21
CA GLY A 44 -5.46 -23.18 -4.61
C GLY A 44 -5.94 -21.79 -5.03
N GLY A 45 -5.03 -20.82 -5.00
CA GLY A 45 -5.28 -19.44 -5.43
C GLY A 45 -4.13 -18.52 -5.06
N GLU A 46 -3.13 -18.39 -5.94
CA GLU A 46 -2.19 -17.28 -5.84
C GLU A 46 -2.94 -15.99 -6.23
N GLY A 47 -3.30 -15.19 -5.23
CA GLY A 47 -3.99 -13.90 -5.39
C GLY A 47 -5.16 -13.74 -4.42
N GLY A 48 -5.35 -12.52 -3.91
CA GLY A 48 -6.48 -12.18 -3.03
C GLY A 48 -7.83 -12.48 -3.69
N ASP A 49 -8.87 -12.61 -2.87
CA ASP A 49 -10.22 -12.92 -3.36
C ASP A 49 -10.78 -11.77 -4.23
N PRO A 50 -10.91 -11.93 -5.57
CA PRO A 50 -11.45 -10.89 -6.43
C PRO A 50 -12.91 -10.56 -6.12
N ASP A 51 -13.60 -11.43 -5.39
CA ASP A 51 -14.98 -11.24 -4.95
C ASP A 51 -15.10 -10.66 -3.52
N GLY A 52 -13.98 -10.52 -2.81
CA GLY A 52 -13.91 -10.05 -1.42
C GLY A 52 -14.11 -8.54 -1.22
N PRO A 53 -14.12 -8.07 0.04
CA PRO A 53 -14.26 -6.65 0.37
C PRO A 53 -13.14 -5.77 -0.19
N VAL A 54 -13.43 -4.48 -0.34
CA VAL A 54 -12.39 -3.45 -0.40
C VAL A 54 -11.95 -3.14 1.02
N VAL A 55 -10.72 -3.51 1.36
CA VAL A 55 -10.14 -3.28 2.69
C VAL A 55 -9.48 -1.90 2.72
N VAL A 56 -9.77 -1.10 3.73
CA VAL A 56 -9.17 0.23 3.93
C VAL A 56 -8.44 0.27 5.26
N GLY A 57 -7.12 0.51 5.20
CA GLY A 57 -6.31 0.72 6.39
C GLY A 57 -6.51 2.14 6.95
N VAL A 58 -7.04 2.23 8.17
CA VAL A 58 -7.23 3.52 8.87
C VAL A 58 -6.01 3.81 9.73
N GLY A 59 -5.28 4.87 9.40
CA GLY A 59 -4.02 5.22 10.05
C GLY A 59 -4.14 5.95 11.40
N ASP A 60 -3.00 6.32 11.95
CA ASP A 60 -2.83 7.04 13.21
C ASP A 60 -2.85 8.57 13.07
N ARG A 61 -2.85 9.11 11.84
CA ARG A 61 -2.82 10.57 11.60
C ARG A 61 -4.16 11.23 11.34
N GLY A 62 -5.24 10.47 11.24
CA GLY A 62 -6.59 11.00 11.06
C GLY A 62 -7.47 10.00 10.31
N VAL A 63 -8.65 10.47 9.90
CA VAL A 63 -9.51 9.73 8.98
C VAL A 63 -8.90 9.82 7.59
N ALA A 64 -8.82 8.69 6.92
CA ALA A 64 -8.21 8.55 5.59
C ALA A 64 -9.20 8.99 4.50
N GLU A 65 -9.61 10.27 4.50
CA GLU A 65 -10.71 10.80 3.68
C GLU A 65 -10.53 10.53 2.18
N SER A 66 -9.34 10.78 1.63
CA SER A 66 -9.07 10.56 0.21
C SER A 66 -9.06 9.06 -0.12
N ALA A 67 -8.51 8.22 0.77
CA ALA A 67 -8.57 6.78 0.58
C ALA A 67 -10.00 6.24 0.68
N LEU A 68 -10.83 6.74 1.59
CA LEU A 68 -12.23 6.35 1.73
C LEU A 68 -13.04 6.76 0.50
N ALA A 69 -12.86 7.99 0.01
CA ALA A 69 -13.50 8.44 -1.23
C ALA A 69 -13.14 7.54 -2.42
N TRP A 70 -11.85 7.23 -2.59
CA TRP A 70 -11.40 6.31 -3.63
C TRP A 70 -11.97 4.90 -3.45
N ALA A 71 -11.88 4.35 -2.23
CA ALA A 71 -12.31 2.99 -1.91
C ALA A 71 -13.83 2.81 -2.10
N VAL A 72 -14.64 3.75 -1.62
CA VAL A 72 -16.10 3.71 -1.77
C VAL A 72 -16.51 3.82 -3.24
N PHE A 73 -15.89 4.73 -4.00
CA PHE A 73 -16.14 4.84 -5.43
C PHE A 73 -15.89 3.51 -6.16
N GLN A 74 -14.78 2.85 -5.86
CA GLN A 74 -14.49 1.52 -6.41
C GLN A 74 -15.48 0.46 -5.93
N ALA A 75 -15.71 0.39 -4.62
CA ALA A 75 -16.58 -0.59 -4.01
C ALA A 75 -17.99 -0.51 -4.61
N GLN A 76 -18.57 0.69 -4.76
CA GLN A 76 -19.91 0.89 -5.33
C GLN A 76 -19.99 0.40 -6.77
N ARG A 77 -18.95 0.71 -7.54
CA ARG A 77 -18.89 0.35 -8.94
C ARG A 77 -18.88 -1.16 -9.16
N HIS A 78 -18.17 -1.88 -8.29
CA HIS A 78 -17.98 -3.34 -8.31
C HIS A 78 -18.92 -4.10 -7.36
N ARG A 79 -19.83 -3.39 -6.67
CA ARG A 79 -20.75 -3.93 -5.66
C ARG A 79 -20.06 -4.76 -4.58
N ARG A 80 -18.97 -4.24 -4.03
CA ARG A 80 -18.22 -4.88 -2.94
C ARG A 80 -18.48 -4.19 -1.62
N PRO A 81 -18.53 -4.93 -0.50
CA PRO A 81 -18.54 -4.30 0.82
C PRO A 81 -17.21 -3.58 1.08
N VAL A 82 -17.25 -2.58 1.96
CA VAL A 82 -16.07 -1.86 2.45
C VAL A 82 -15.75 -2.38 3.85
N HIS A 83 -14.49 -2.74 4.10
CA HIS A 83 -14.02 -3.21 5.39
C HIS A 83 -12.90 -2.30 5.92
N LEU A 84 -13.16 -1.59 7.02
CA LEU A 84 -12.22 -0.64 7.62
C LEU A 84 -11.43 -1.32 8.73
N VAL A 85 -10.10 -1.27 8.65
CA VAL A 85 -9.23 -1.97 9.60
C VAL A 85 -8.28 -0.96 10.25
N HIS A 86 -8.20 -1.00 11.58
CA HIS A 86 -7.20 -0.26 12.34
C HIS A 86 -6.36 -1.25 13.17
N ALA A 87 -5.04 -1.16 13.06
CA ALA A 87 -4.14 -2.03 13.82
C ALA A 87 -3.75 -1.40 15.16
N VAL A 88 -3.80 -2.19 16.23
CA VAL A 88 -3.25 -1.85 17.55
C VAL A 88 -2.12 -2.82 17.91
N PRO A 89 -1.08 -2.39 18.65
CA PRO A 89 0.01 -3.29 19.08
C PRO A 89 -0.50 -4.52 19.84
N HIS A 90 0.29 -5.60 19.86
CA HIS A 90 -0.09 -6.78 20.63
C HIS A 90 -0.22 -6.45 22.12
N ALA A 91 -1.08 -7.20 22.81
CA ALA A 91 -1.29 -7.11 24.25
C ALA A 91 0.02 -7.04 25.07
N ASP A 92 0.99 -7.85 24.68
CA ASP A 92 2.25 -8.04 25.41
C ASP A 92 3.28 -6.94 25.13
N ASP A 93 3.05 -6.11 24.10
CA ASP A 93 3.99 -5.05 23.68
C ASP A 93 3.79 -3.75 24.46
N VAL A 94 2.62 -3.58 25.10
CA VAL A 94 2.22 -2.34 25.79
C VAL A 94 1.55 -2.63 27.13
N SER A 95 1.54 -1.64 28.03
CA SER A 95 0.80 -1.79 29.30
C SER A 95 -0.71 -1.91 29.06
N ARG A 96 -1.43 -2.55 29.98
CA ARG A 96 -2.91 -2.65 29.92
C ARG A 96 -3.59 -1.29 29.82
N ALA A 97 -3.10 -0.29 30.56
CA ALA A 97 -3.66 1.07 30.53
C ALA A 97 -3.46 1.73 29.15
N GLU A 98 -2.28 1.56 28.56
CA GLU A 98 -1.99 2.07 27.22
C GLU A 98 -2.81 1.33 26.15
N ARG A 99 -2.96 0.01 26.26
CA ARG A 99 -3.80 -0.77 25.37
C ARG A 99 -5.25 -0.25 25.35
N LEU A 100 -5.87 -0.07 26.52
CA LEU A 100 -7.24 0.46 26.61
C LEU A 100 -7.37 1.85 25.98
N ARG A 101 -6.34 2.70 26.14
CA ARG A 101 -6.27 4.02 25.50
C ARG A 101 -6.21 3.89 23.98
N LEU A 102 -5.34 3.03 23.45
CA LEU A 102 -5.18 2.80 22.01
C LEU A 102 -6.46 2.21 21.39
N GLU A 103 -7.09 1.23 22.03
CA GLU A 103 -8.37 0.65 21.59
C GLU A 103 -9.49 1.71 21.57
N SER A 104 -9.55 2.58 22.58
CA SER A 104 -10.54 3.67 22.64
C SER A 104 -10.34 4.68 21.49
N VAL A 105 -9.09 5.03 21.20
CA VAL A 105 -8.74 5.92 20.08
C VAL A 105 -9.02 5.25 18.74
N ALA A 106 -8.73 3.95 18.61
CA ALA A 106 -9.02 3.16 17.42
C ALA A 106 -10.53 3.09 17.15
N ALA A 107 -11.34 2.79 18.18
CA ALA A 107 -12.79 2.76 18.08
C ALA A 107 -13.37 4.12 17.64
N TYR A 108 -12.87 5.22 18.22
CA TYR A 108 -13.26 6.56 17.79
C TYR A 108 -12.92 6.80 16.32
N ARG A 109 -11.68 6.51 15.89
CA ARG A 109 -11.27 6.70 14.48
C ARG A 109 -12.10 5.89 13.51
N LEU A 110 -12.33 4.61 13.81
CA LEU A 110 -13.16 3.74 12.99
C LEU A 110 -14.60 4.22 12.95
N SER A 111 -15.14 4.76 14.05
CA SER A 111 -16.50 5.32 14.06
C SER A 111 -16.63 6.52 13.11
N VAL A 112 -15.65 7.43 13.09
CA VAL A 112 -15.67 8.58 12.17
C VAL A 112 -15.45 8.12 10.73
N ALA A 113 -14.51 7.20 10.51
CA ALA A 113 -14.25 6.64 9.18
C ALA A 113 -15.46 5.87 8.61
N ALA A 114 -16.17 5.11 9.45
CA ALA A 114 -17.39 4.41 9.07
C ALA A 114 -18.52 5.39 8.73
N GLY A 115 -18.72 6.42 9.55
CA GLY A 115 -19.70 7.48 9.26
C GLY A 115 -19.44 8.14 7.90
N LEU A 116 -18.19 8.50 7.61
CA LEU A 116 -17.82 9.07 6.31
C LEU A 116 -18.00 8.07 5.17
N ALA A 117 -17.62 6.80 5.35
CA ALA A 117 -17.83 5.76 4.35
C ALA A 117 -19.31 5.52 4.05
N ASP A 118 -20.16 5.55 5.08
CA ASP A 118 -21.61 5.43 4.97
C ASP A 118 -22.24 6.62 4.23
N GLU A 119 -21.79 7.84 4.53
CA GLU A 119 -22.20 9.05 3.83
C GLU A 119 -21.82 8.99 2.34
N LEU A 120 -20.58 8.61 2.04
CA LEU A 120 -20.09 8.43 0.68
C LEU A 120 -20.84 7.30 -0.06
N CYS A 121 -21.15 6.20 0.64
CA CYS A 121 -21.81 5.06 0.02
C CYS A 121 -23.32 5.29 -0.14
N GLN A 122 -23.91 6.25 0.58
CA GLN A 122 -25.35 6.53 0.63
C GLN A 122 -26.19 5.29 0.95
N GLY A 123 -25.65 4.40 1.79
CA GLY A 123 -26.26 3.12 2.15
C GLY A 123 -26.29 2.07 1.03
N ALA A 124 -25.60 2.30 -0.09
CA ALA A 124 -25.60 1.37 -1.23
C ALA A 124 -24.80 0.08 -0.95
N LEU A 125 -23.93 0.08 0.06
CA LEU A 125 -23.02 -1.02 0.37
C LEU A 125 -22.88 -1.23 1.88
N PRO A 126 -22.62 -2.47 2.34
CA PRO A 126 -22.22 -2.72 3.71
C PRO A 126 -20.84 -2.11 4.01
N VAL A 127 -20.74 -1.39 5.13
CA VAL A 127 -19.48 -0.95 5.73
C VAL A 127 -19.28 -1.70 7.05
N THR A 128 -18.13 -2.35 7.21
CA THR A 128 -17.74 -3.05 8.44
C THR A 128 -16.46 -2.48 9.00
N VAL A 129 -16.22 -2.64 10.31
CA VAL A 129 -15.04 -2.13 11.00
C VAL A 129 -14.38 -3.21 11.85
N GLU A 130 -13.05 -3.18 11.94
CA GLU A 130 -12.25 -4.07 12.77
C GLU A 130 -11.10 -3.33 13.45
N ILE A 131 -10.92 -3.58 14.74
CA ILE A 131 -9.68 -3.28 15.47
C ILE A 131 -8.90 -4.58 15.55
N ALA A 132 -7.78 -4.65 14.85
CA ALA A 132 -6.95 -5.86 14.74
C ALA A 132 -5.67 -5.72 15.57
N GLU A 133 -5.24 -6.81 16.21
CA GLU A 133 -3.98 -6.84 16.96
C GLU A 133 -2.80 -7.17 16.05
N GLY A 134 -1.79 -6.31 16.02
CA GLY A 134 -0.57 -6.51 15.27
C GLY A 134 0.08 -5.22 14.79
N SER A 135 1.17 -5.36 14.02
CA SER A 135 1.66 -4.23 13.25
C SER A 135 0.71 -3.96 12.07
N ALA A 136 0.55 -2.71 11.67
CA ALA A 136 -0.34 -2.35 10.56
C ALA A 136 0.01 -3.07 9.25
N ALA A 137 1.30 -3.29 8.98
CA ALA A 137 1.72 -4.05 7.80
C ALA A 137 1.20 -5.49 7.85
N CYS A 138 1.41 -6.21 8.95
CA CYS A 138 1.04 -7.62 9.05
C CYS A 138 -0.48 -7.80 9.06
N VAL A 139 -1.20 -6.96 9.81
CA VAL A 139 -2.67 -6.94 9.81
C VAL A 139 -3.23 -6.77 8.40
N LEU A 140 -2.73 -5.79 7.63
CA LEU A 140 -3.23 -5.53 6.29
C LEU A 140 -2.80 -6.60 5.28
N LEU A 141 -1.63 -7.23 5.47
CA LEU A 141 -1.21 -8.38 4.66
C LEU A 141 -2.13 -9.59 4.89
N ASP A 142 -2.46 -9.90 6.13
CA ASP A 142 -3.40 -10.98 6.47
C ASP A 142 -4.78 -10.72 5.83
N HIS A 143 -5.28 -9.48 5.93
CA HIS A 143 -6.54 -9.09 5.29
C HIS A 143 -6.47 -9.10 3.76
N SER A 144 -5.29 -8.90 3.18
CA SER A 144 -5.11 -8.90 1.72
C SER A 144 -5.41 -10.25 1.08
N GLU A 145 -5.36 -11.35 1.82
CA GLU A 145 -5.69 -12.69 1.31
C GLU A 145 -7.16 -12.83 0.93
N GLN A 146 -8.05 -12.14 1.65
CA GLN A 146 -9.49 -12.15 1.39
C GLN A 146 -10.01 -10.84 0.80
N ALA A 147 -9.13 -9.87 0.55
CA ALA A 147 -9.51 -8.60 -0.04
C ALA A 147 -9.57 -8.69 -1.57
N SER A 148 -10.54 -8.01 -2.18
CA SER A 148 -10.44 -7.69 -3.61
C SER A 148 -9.41 -6.59 -3.87
N THR A 149 -9.15 -5.74 -2.85
CA THR A 149 -8.07 -4.75 -2.81
C THR A 149 -7.85 -4.20 -1.41
N VAL A 150 -6.60 -3.80 -1.15
CA VAL A 150 -6.19 -3.02 0.02
C VAL A 150 -5.95 -1.57 -0.37
N VAL A 151 -6.57 -0.62 0.33
CA VAL A 151 -6.41 0.82 0.12
C VAL A 151 -5.81 1.44 1.37
N VAL A 152 -4.77 2.25 1.20
CA VAL A 152 -4.13 2.96 2.32
C VAL A 152 -3.90 4.41 1.90
N GLU A 153 -4.26 5.35 2.78
CA GLU A 153 -3.88 6.73 2.59
C GLU A 153 -2.44 6.96 3.04
N ARG A 154 -1.67 7.70 2.23
CA ARG A 154 -0.36 8.20 2.62
C ARG A 154 -0.40 9.70 2.89
N PRO A 155 0.36 10.20 3.88
CA PRO A 155 0.48 11.63 4.14
C PRO A 155 1.05 12.41 2.93
N ARG A 156 0.58 13.66 2.75
CA ARG A 156 0.99 14.58 1.67
C ARG A 156 2.44 15.07 1.76
N LEU A 157 3.06 14.94 2.93
CA LEU A 157 4.44 15.36 3.25
C LEU A 157 5.10 14.24 4.04
N VAL A 158 6.08 13.58 3.44
CA VAL A 158 6.96 12.67 4.17
C VAL A 158 8.28 13.41 4.41
N VAL A 159 8.39 14.17 5.50
CA VAL A 159 9.71 14.50 6.04
C VAL A 159 10.14 13.25 6.80
N LEU A 160 10.99 12.41 6.18
CA LEU A 160 11.62 11.29 6.86
C LEU A 160 12.68 11.86 7.81
N ASP A 161 12.26 12.28 9.01
CA ASP A 161 13.17 12.84 10.03
C ASP A 161 14.12 11.76 10.61
N GLN A 162 13.80 10.48 10.42
CA GLN A 162 14.63 9.32 10.71
C GLN A 162 14.28 8.20 9.73
N ALA A 163 15.27 7.36 9.36
CA ALA A 163 15.05 6.19 8.50
C ALA A 163 13.92 5.33 9.09
N PRO A 164 12.79 5.13 8.37
CA PRO A 164 11.60 4.59 9.00
C PRO A 164 11.78 3.10 9.27
N ALA A 165 11.11 2.61 10.31
CA ALA A 165 10.70 1.21 10.40
C ALA A 165 10.13 0.75 9.03
N PRO A 166 10.18 -0.54 8.66
CA PRO A 166 9.69 -0.97 7.35
C PRO A 166 8.25 -0.46 7.18
N SER A 167 8.07 0.48 6.26
CA SER A 167 6.82 1.22 6.18
C SER A 167 5.70 0.28 5.76
N VAL A 168 4.48 0.53 6.24
CA VAL A 168 3.27 -0.20 5.80
C VAL A 168 3.18 -0.19 4.27
N THR A 169 3.49 0.95 3.65
CA THR A 169 3.52 1.14 2.20
C THR A 169 4.46 0.14 1.51
N ARG A 170 5.71 0.03 1.98
CA ARG A 170 6.70 -0.87 1.38
C ARG A 170 6.32 -2.33 1.58
N GLY A 171 5.93 -2.71 2.80
CA GLY A 171 5.53 -4.08 3.11
C GLY A 171 4.35 -4.54 2.25
N LEU A 172 3.31 -3.71 2.13
CA LEU A 172 2.16 -4.01 1.28
C LEU A 172 2.53 -4.10 -0.20
N ALA A 173 3.31 -3.15 -0.72
CA ALA A 173 3.73 -3.17 -2.12
C ALA A 173 4.58 -4.41 -2.46
N ALA A 174 5.36 -4.90 -1.49
CA ALA A 174 6.22 -6.07 -1.66
C ALA A 174 5.50 -7.41 -1.45
N GLU A 175 4.48 -7.48 -0.59
CA GLU A 175 4.01 -8.77 -0.08
C GLU A 175 2.49 -9.00 -0.18
N SER A 176 1.68 -7.97 -0.44
CA SER A 176 0.20 -8.10 -0.44
C SER A 176 -0.31 -9.17 -1.42
N ALA A 177 -1.25 -10.00 -0.97
CA ALA A 177 -1.92 -10.99 -1.79
C ALA A 177 -2.95 -10.34 -2.74
N ALA A 178 -3.55 -9.22 -2.36
CA ALA A 178 -4.42 -8.41 -3.20
C ALA A 178 -3.68 -7.21 -3.84
N PRO A 179 -4.22 -6.61 -4.92
CA PRO A 179 -3.78 -5.32 -5.40
C PRO A 179 -3.83 -4.25 -4.29
N VAL A 180 -2.86 -3.35 -4.29
CA VAL A 180 -2.76 -2.30 -3.26
C VAL A 180 -2.83 -0.93 -3.89
N VAL A 181 -3.63 -0.04 -3.31
CA VAL A 181 -3.73 1.36 -3.75
C VAL A 181 -3.26 2.29 -2.66
N MET A 182 -2.21 3.06 -2.97
CA MET A 182 -1.69 4.13 -2.12
C MET A 182 -2.30 5.45 -2.56
N VAL A 183 -3.15 6.05 -1.73
CA VAL A 183 -3.84 7.29 -2.05
C VAL A 183 -3.17 8.47 -1.34
N PRO A 184 -2.69 9.51 -2.03
CA PRO A 184 -2.20 10.71 -1.37
C PRO A 184 -3.31 11.41 -0.57
N ALA A 185 -3.00 11.85 0.65
CA ALA A 185 -3.91 12.66 1.44
C ALA A 185 -4.27 13.96 0.71
N GLY A 186 -5.55 14.34 0.77
CA GLY A 186 -6.08 15.50 0.05
C GLY A 186 -6.05 15.33 -1.47
N TRP A 187 -5.96 14.10 -1.96
CA TRP A 187 -6.27 13.81 -3.36
C TRP A 187 -7.78 13.83 -3.58
N THR A 188 -8.18 14.34 -4.74
CA THR A 188 -9.54 14.36 -5.25
C THR A 188 -9.51 13.87 -6.69
N ALA A 189 -10.54 13.14 -7.11
CA ALA A 189 -10.69 12.75 -8.51
C ALA A 189 -10.76 14.00 -9.41
N SER A 190 -10.08 13.98 -10.56
CA SER A 190 -10.14 15.10 -11.51
C SER A 190 -11.50 15.16 -12.19
N GLU A 191 -11.95 16.37 -12.52
CA GLU A 191 -13.11 16.58 -13.38
C GLU A 191 -12.66 16.54 -14.85
N GLY A 192 -13.10 15.54 -15.63
CA GLY A 192 -12.83 15.44 -17.07
C GLY A 192 -12.49 14.03 -17.58
N ASP A 193 -11.93 13.98 -18.79
CA ASP A 193 -11.42 12.74 -19.40
C ASP A 193 -10.18 12.26 -18.64
N GLY A 194 -10.38 11.31 -17.72
CA GLY A 194 -9.31 10.86 -16.84
C GLY A 194 -8.13 10.20 -17.55
N LEU A 195 -7.00 10.10 -16.86
CA LEU A 195 -5.78 9.46 -17.36
C LEU A 195 -5.28 8.36 -16.41
N VAL A 196 -5.14 7.15 -16.94
CA VAL A 196 -4.44 6.04 -16.30
C VAL A 196 -3.06 5.90 -16.92
N VAL A 197 -2.01 5.99 -16.10
CA VAL A 197 -0.62 5.80 -16.54
C VAL A 197 -0.17 4.39 -16.18
N ALA A 198 0.20 3.60 -17.18
CA ALA A 198 0.78 2.26 -17.01
C ALA A 198 2.31 2.37 -17.03
N ALA A 199 2.96 2.19 -15.87
CA ALA A 199 4.41 2.29 -15.75
C ALA A 199 5.07 0.92 -15.94
N VAL A 200 5.76 0.74 -17.07
CA VAL A 200 6.48 -0.49 -17.41
C VAL A 200 7.97 -0.21 -17.31
N GLY A 201 8.60 -0.62 -16.20
CA GLY A 201 10.06 -0.55 -16.04
C GLY A 201 10.78 -1.77 -16.60
N ASP A 202 10.14 -2.94 -16.49
CA ASP A 202 10.63 -4.25 -16.94
C ASP A 202 9.57 -4.88 -17.88
N PRO A 203 9.94 -5.28 -19.11
CA PRO A 203 9.04 -5.95 -20.04
C PRO A 203 8.33 -7.18 -19.46
N THR A 204 8.97 -7.92 -18.55
CA THR A 204 8.40 -9.14 -17.96
C THR A 204 7.17 -8.86 -17.10
N HIS A 205 7.03 -7.63 -16.57
CA HIS A 205 5.86 -7.21 -15.81
C HIS A 205 4.84 -6.40 -16.64
N ALA A 206 5.09 -6.20 -17.93
CA ALA A 206 4.21 -5.42 -18.80
C ALA A 206 2.78 -5.98 -18.85
N GLY A 207 2.63 -7.30 -18.96
CA GLY A 207 1.31 -7.95 -19.06
C GLY A 207 0.38 -7.61 -17.89
N PRO A 208 0.76 -7.90 -16.62
CA PRO A 208 -0.03 -7.53 -15.44
C PRO A 208 -0.33 -6.01 -15.34
N VAL A 209 0.66 -5.16 -15.61
CA VAL A 209 0.49 -3.69 -15.54
C VAL A 209 -0.48 -3.19 -16.59
N LEU A 210 -0.32 -3.61 -17.85
CA LEU A 210 -1.20 -3.20 -18.94
C LEU A 210 -2.61 -3.74 -18.74
N SER A 211 -2.76 -5.00 -18.31
CA SER A 211 -4.07 -5.59 -17.99
C SER A 211 -4.79 -4.79 -16.90
N ALA A 212 -4.09 -4.44 -15.83
CA ALA A 212 -4.65 -3.60 -14.78
C ALA A 212 -4.96 -2.18 -15.27
N ALA A 213 -4.08 -1.57 -16.07
CA ALA A 213 -4.30 -0.22 -16.60
C ALA A 213 -5.51 -0.13 -17.55
N TYR A 214 -5.68 -1.08 -18.47
CA TYR A 214 -6.85 -1.11 -19.35
C TYR A 214 -8.14 -1.36 -18.58
N ARG A 215 -8.12 -2.27 -17.61
CA ARG A 215 -9.28 -2.50 -16.75
C ARG A 215 -9.60 -1.27 -15.89
N ALA A 216 -8.59 -0.53 -15.42
CA ALA A 216 -8.77 0.75 -14.74
C ALA A 216 -9.31 1.82 -15.68
N SER A 217 -8.85 1.88 -16.92
CA SER A 217 -9.37 2.79 -17.95
C SER A 217 -10.85 2.54 -18.22
N ASP A 218 -11.24 1.28 -18.45
CA ASP A 218 -12.64 0.87 -18.51
C ASP A 218 -13.40 1.22 -17.22
N ALA A 219 -12.67 1.27 -16.09
CA ALA A 219 -13.25 1.59 -14.81
C ALA A 219 -13.54 3.08 -14.59
N PHE A 220 -12.61 3.93 -14.98
CA PHE A 220 -12.71 5.36 -14.78
C PHE A 220 -13.31 6.09 -15.99
N GLY A 221 -13.51 5.40 -17.13
CA GLY A 221 -13.75 6.09 -18.41
C GLY A 221 -12.54 6.91 -18.83
N ALA A 222 -11.34 6.47 -18.43
CA ALA A 222 -10.10 7.19 -18.59
C ALA A 222 -9.33 6.68 -19.82
N ARG A 223 -8.44 7.49 -20.38
CA ARG A 223 -7.50 7.04 -21.41
C ARG A 223 -6.31 6.34 -20.76
N VAL A 224 -5.68 5.40 -21.46
CA VAL A 224 -4.42 4.78 -21.03
C VAL A 224 -3.24 5.43 -21.75
N GLU A 225 -2.25 5.87 -20.96
CA GLU A 225 -0.91 6.20 -21.44
C GLU A 225 0.08 5.18 -20.87
N VAL A 226 0.88 4.55 -21.73
CA VAL A 226 1.93 3.63 -21.27
C VAL A 226 3.23 4.39 -21.18
N VAL A 227 3.85 4.40 -20.01
CA VAL A 227 5.15 5.05 -19.75
C VAL A 227 6.19 3.97 -19.52
N HIS A 228 7.23 4.00 -20.34
CA HIS A 228 8.44 3.20 -20.12
C HIS A 228 9.60 4.14 -19.77
N THR A 229 10.31 3.82 -18.69
CA THR A 229 11.48 4.57 -18.22
C THR A 229 12.72 3.70 -18.32
N TRP A 230 13.79 4.22 -18.93
CA TRP A 230 15.10 3.56 -19.01
C TRP A 230 16.21 4.47 -18.48
N TRP A 231 17.29 3.87 -17.98
CA TRP A 231 18.47 4.58 -17.46
C TRP A 231 19.67 4.59 -18.42
N HIS A 232 19.63 3.84 -19.52
CA HIS A 232 20.66 3.86 -20.57
C HIS A 232 20.04 4.04 -21.95
N ALA A 233 20.74 4.74 -22.84
CA ALA A 233 20.27 5.18 -24.17
C ALA A 233 19.87 4.05 -25.14
N ASP A 234 20.15 2.80 -24.78
CA ASP A 234 19.70 1.62 -25.50
C ASP A 234 18.32 1.20 -24.95
N ALA A 235 17.26 1.79 -25.48
CA ALA A 235 15.90 1.34 -25.21
C ALA A 235 15.75 -0.11 -25.71
N GLU A 236 15.58 -1.06 -24.80
CA GLU A 236 15.37 -2.48 -25.13
C GLU A 236 14.17 -2.63 -26.09
N PRO A 237 14.33 -3.28 -27.27
CA PRO A 237 13.27 -3.42 -28.28
C PRO A 237 11.96 -4.03 -27.77
N GLY A 238 12.04 -4.83 -26.69
CA GLY A 238 10.94 -5.64 -26.18
C GLY A 238 9.74 -4.86 -25.61
N VAL A 239 9.90 -3.62 -25.14
CA VAL A 239 8.77 -2.87 -24.57
C VAL A 239 7.85 -2.35 -25.67
N ARG A 240 8.40 -1.81 -26.76
CA ARG A 240 7.59 -1.40 -27.91
C ARG A 240 6.78 -2.57 -28.45
N GLU A 241 7.37 -3.76 -28.50
CA GLU A 241 6.71 -4.98 -28.97
C GLU A 241 5.60 -5.46 -28.00
N ALA A 242 5.90 -5.53 -26.69
CA ALA A 242 4.92 -5.89 -25.66
C ALA A 242 3.71 -4.95 -25.63
N VAL A 243 3.94 -3.65 -25.86
CA VAL A 243 2.87 -2.65 -25.90
C VAL A 243 2.14 -2.65 -27.25
N SER A 244 2.83 -2.92 -28.36
CA SER A 244 2.20 -3.02 -29.69
C SER A 244 1.22 -4.19 -29.82
N GLY A 245 1.43 -5.26 -29.03
CA GLY A 245 0.46 -6.37 -28.91
C GLY A 245 -0.79 -6.03 -28.10
N SER A 246 -0.80 -4.89 -27.40
CA SER A 246 -1.88 -4.46 -26.50
C SER A 246 -2.68 -3.32 -27.15
N SER A 247 -3.67 -3.65 -27.98
CA SER A 247 -4.45 -2.67 -28.73
C SER A 247 -5.23 -1.71 -27.81
N GLY A 248 -4.94 -0.40 -27.84
CA GLY A 248 -5.86 0.63 -27.31
C GLY A 248 -5.26 1.90 -26.68
N GLY A 249 -3.97 1.92 -26.29
CA GLY A 249 -3.36 3.04 -25.55
C GLY A 249 -2.31 3.84 -26.34
N ALA A 250 -2.15 5.12 -26.01
CA ALA A 250 -1.03 5.93 -26.51
C ALA A 250 0.25 5.53 -25.75
N VAL A 251 1.29 5.14 -26.47
CA VAL A 251 2.57 4.71 -25.87
C VAL A 251 3.52 5.89 -25.83
N ARG A 252 4.02 6.22 -24.63
CA ARG A 252 5.03 7.24 -24.42
C ARG A 252 6.30 6.62 -23.85
N LEU A 253 7.37 6.75 -24.62
CA LEU A 253 8.70 6.44 -24.14
C LEU A 253 9.26 7.68 -23.44
N VAL A 254 9.67 7.53 -22.19
CA VAL A 254 10.21 8.62 -21.38
C VAL A 254 11.62 8.24 -20.94
N GLU A 255 12.60 8.92 -21.51
CA GLU A 255 13.98 8.83 -21.05
C GLU A 255 14.13 9.63 -19.74
N GLY A 256 14.74 9.02 -18.72
CA GLY A 256 15.03 9.70 -17.46
C GLY A 256 15.09 8.77 -16.24
N ARG A 257 15.41 9.35 -15.09
CA ARG A 257 15.34 8.65 -13.80
C ARG A 257 13.91 8.17 -13.60
N GLY A 258 13.71 6.85 -13.48
CA GLY A 258 12.36 6.27 -13.47
C GLY A 258 11.42 6.90 -12.45
N GLY A 259 11.89 7.11 -11.21
CA GLY A 259 11.10 7.76 -10.16
C GLY A 259 10.63 9.16 -10.53
N ASP A 260 11.55 10.04 -10.94
CA ASP A 260 11.25 11.43 -11.31
C ASP A 260 10.25 11.52 -12.47
N ALA A 261 10.41 10.65 -13.47
CA ALA A 261 9.50 10.58 -14.62
C ALA A 261 8.08 10.16 -14.20
N LEU A 262 7.96 9.20 -13.29
CA LEU A 262 6.66 8.75 -12.77
C LEU A 262 6.00 9.82 -11.89
N VAL A 263 6.77 10.47 -11.01
CA VAL A 263 6.28 11.58 -10.18
C VAL A 263 5.79 12.74 -11.05
N ALA A 264 6.58 13.15 -12.04
CA ALA A 264 6.17 14.20 -12.97
C ALA A 264 4.88 13.85 -13.74
N ARG A 265 4.72 12.59 -14.15
CA ARG A 265 3.51 12.11 -14.83
C ARG A 265 2.30 12.04 -13.93
N SER A 266 2.48 11.77 -12.64
CA SER A 266 1.39 11.67 -11.67
C SER A 266 0.58 12.96 -11.53
N PHE A 267 1.14 14.12 -11.88
CA PHE A 267 0.41 15.41 -11.88
C PHE A 267 -0.74 15.49 -12.90
N ALA A 268 -0.67 14.70 -13.98
CA ALA A 268 -1.71 14.65 -15.00
C ALA A 268 -2.52 13.36 -14.95
N ALA A 269 -2.16 12.42 -14.07
CA ALA A 269 -2.77 11.10 -13.96
C ALA A 269 -3.79 11.06 -12.83
N ASP A 270 -4.89 10.34 -13.04
CA ASP A 270 -5.84 9.99 -11.99
C ASP A 270 -5.47 8.68 -11.31
N LEU A 271 -4.68 7.85 -11.99
CA LEU A 271 -4.12 6.62 -11.44
C LEU A 271 -2.79 6.29 -12.11
N LEU A 272 -1.78 5.96 -11.30
CA LEU A 272 -0.54 5.36 -11.75
C LEU A 272 -0.56 3.86 -11.43
N VAL A 273 -0.35 3.01 -12.43
CA VAL A 273 -0.29 1.55 -12.28
C VAL A 273 1.15 1.09 -12.41
N VAL A 274 1.64 0.39 -11.39
CA VAL A 274 3.01 -0.13 -11.30
C VAL A 274 2.99 -1.62 -10.98
N ALA A 275 4.03 -2.32 -11.42
CA ALA A 275 4.23 -3.72 -11.07
C ALA A 275 4.89 -3.89 -9.70
N ARG A 276 4.51 -4.98 -9.03
CA ARG A 276 5.32 -5.64 -8.02
C ARG A 276 6.36 -6.53 -8.71
N PRO A 277 7.65 -6.48 -8.32
CA PRO A 277 8.66 -7.39 -8.86
C PRO A 277 8.33 -8.85 -8.58
N ALA A 278 8.56 -9.71 -9.55
CA ALA A 278 8.29 -11.16 -9.43
C ALA A 278 9.32 -11.90 -8.56
N GLU A 279 10.56 -11.40 -8.46
CA GLU A 279 11.64 -12.13 -7.79
C GLU A 279 11.68 -11.88 -6.28
N ARG A 280 11.22 -12.89 -5.53
CA ARG A 280 11.42 -13.05 -4.07
C ARG A 280 12.89 -13.29 -3.66
N ILE A 281 13.83 -13.26 -4.62
CA ILE A 281 15.23 -13.73 -4.46
C ILE A 281 16.07 -12.71 -3.66
N THR A 282 15.74 -11.43 -3.71
CA THR A 282 16.30 -10.40 -2.83
C THR A 282 15.20 -9.73 -1.99
N HIS A 283 14.77 -10.42 -0.94
CA HIS A 283 14.09 -9.84 0.23
C HIS A 283 13.05 -8.72 -0.07
N GLY A 284 12.00 -9.00 -0.84
CA GLY A 284 10.85 -8.08 -0.96
C GLY A 284 11.22 -6.64 -1.37
N ALA A 285 12.30 -6.47 -2.14
CA ALA A 285 12.78 -5.15 -2.52
C ALA A 285 11.86 -4.51 -3.59
N VAL A 286 11.26 -3.38 -3.25
CA VAL A 286 10.52 -2.53 -4.21
C VAL A 286 11.55 -1.80 -5.08
N PRO A 287 11.41 -1.75 -6.43
CA PRO A 287 12.35 -1.04 -7.29
C PRO A 287 12.35 0.44 -6.96
N ALA A 288 13.51 1.10 -7.02
CA ALA A 288 13.64 2.51 -6.62
C ALA A 288 12.62 3.43 -7.31
N ALA A 289 12.34 3.23 -8.60
CA ALA A 289 11.34 4.02 -9.32
C ALA A 289 9.91 3.82 -8.79
N VAL A 290 9.55 2.59 -8.42
CA VAL A 290 8.26 2.26 -7.80
C VAL A 290 8.20 2.81 -6.39
N GLU A 291 9.30 2.69 -5.63
CA GLU A 291 9.40 3.23 -4.27
C GLU A 291 9.21 4.75 -4.27
N THR A 292 9.92 5.49 -5.13
CA THR A 292 9.73 6.92 -5.33
C THR A 292 8.27 7.24 -5.69
N ALA A 293 7.67 6.53 -6.65
CA ALA A 293 6.27 6.76 -7.03
C ALA A 293 5.30 6.55 -5.85
N LEU A 294 5.52 5.51 -5.03
CA LEU A 294 4.65 5.21 -3.89
C LEU A 294 4.66 6.32 -2.83
N TYR A 295 5.78 7.02 -2.65
CA TYR A 295 5.88 8.08 -1.64
C TYR A 295 5.61 9.47 -2.20
N GLU A 296 6.00 9.75 -3.45
CA GLU A 296 6.09 11.11 -3.98
C GLU A 296 5.07 11.42 -5.08
N ALA A 297 4.38 10.43 -5.67
CA ALA A 297 3.34 10.74 -6.65
C ALA A 297 2.29 11.70 -6.07
N VAL A 298 1.56 12.42 -6.91
CA VAL A 298 0.43 13.26 -6.47
C VAL A 298 -0.94 12.66 -6.80
N CYS A 299 -0.95 11.51 -7.48
CA CYS A 299 -2.13 10.69 -7.74
C CYS A 299 -2.08 9.36 -6.96
N PRO A 300 -3.22 8.63 -6.88
CA PRO A 300 -3.24 7.25 -6.43
C PRO A 300 -2.28 6.37 -7.22
N VAL A 301 -1.61 5.45 -6.51
CA VAL A 301 -0.69 4.46 -7.11
C VAL A 301 -1.22 3.07 -6.83
N LEU A 302 -1.60 2.36 -7.89
CA LEU A 302 -2.01 0.95 -7.86
C LEU A 302 -0.81 0.04 -8.12
N VAL A 303 -0.49 -0.79 -7.14
CA VAL A 303 0.52 -1.85 -7.24
C VAL A 303 -0.18 -3.17 -7.57
N VAL A 304 0.25 -3.82 -8.65
CA VAL A 304 -0.26 -5.14 -9.06
C VAL A 304 0.86 -6.16 -9.19
N ALA A 305 0.60 -7.41 -8.80
CA ALA A 305 1.52 -8.51 -8.98
C ALA A 305 1.14 -9.40 -10.18
N PRO A 306 2.12 -10.13 -10.77
CA PRO A 306 1.84 -11.19 -11.73
C PRO A 306 0.90 -12.23 -11.12
N GLY A 307 -0.09 -12.71 -11.88
CA GLY A 307 -1.06 -13.72 -11.44
C GLY A 307 -2.22 -13.20 -10.59
N GLN A 308 -2.17 -11.98 -10.07
CA GLN A 308 -3.27 -11.42 -9.30
C GLN A 308 -4.49 -11.12 -10.19
N SER A 309 -5.62 -11.73 -9.84
CA SER A 309 -6.93 -11.35 -10.36
C SER A 309 -7.40 -10.08 -9.65
N SER A 310 -7.21 -8.91 -10.25
CA SER A 310 -7.75 -7.67 -9.67
C SER A 310 -9.28 -7.63 -9.81
N GLY A 311 -9.99 -7.89 -8.71
CA GLY A 311 -11.45 -7.77 -8.62
C GLY A 311 -11.96 -6.33 -8.78
N LEU A 312 -11.12 -5.35 -8.38
CA LEU A 312 -11.35 -3.92 -8.52
C LEU A 312 -11.72 -3.46 -9.91
N LEU A 313 -11.32 -4.19 -10.95
CA LEU A 313 -11.32 -3.66 -12.30
C LEU A 313 -12.03 -4.62 -13.28
N ARG A 314 -12.85 -5.55 -12.77
CA ARG A 314 -13.66 -6.39 -13.67
C ARG A 314 -14.64 -5.51 -14.47
N PRO A 315 -14.63 -5.58 -15.82
CA PRO A 315 -15.60 -4.85 -16.62
C PRO A 315 -17.01 -5.30 -16.25
N ARG A 316 -17.96 -4.37 -16.15
CA ARG A 316 -19.37 -4.65 -15.80
C ARG A 316 -20.08 -5.59 -16.79
N ARG A 317 -19.52 -5.76 -17.99
CA ARG A 317 -20.01 -6.70 -19.01
C ARG A 317 -18.91 -7.73 -19.26
N SER A 318 -19.16 -8.98 -18.90
CA SER A 318 -18.39 -10.09 -19.47
C SER A 318 -18.71 -10.11 -20.97
N LEU A 319 -17.83 -9.57 -21.80
CA LEU A 319 -17.84 -9.91 -23.21
C LEU A 319 -17.36 -11.35 -23.30
N SER A 320 -18.30 -12.28 -23.35
CA SER A 320 -18.01 -13.63 -23.82
C SER A 320 -17.59 -13.50 -25.27
N VAL A 321 -16.32 -13.76 -25.57
CA VAL A 321 -15.89 -14.02 -26.94
C VAL A 321 -16.58 -15.30 -27.36
N VAL A 322 -17.68 -15.16 -28.11
CA VAL A 322 -18.30 -16.27 -28.83
C VAL A 322 -17.30 -16.63 -29.93
N ARG A 323 -16.66 -17.80 -29.80
CA ARG A 323 -15.87 -18.40 -30.88
C ARG A 323 -16.78 -18.81 -32.03
#